data_AF-A0AA37Q9Q8-F1
#
_entry.id   AF-A0AA37Q9Q8-F1
#
_cell.length_a   1.000
_cell.length_b   1.000
_cell.length_c   1.000
_cell.angle_alpha   90.00
_cell.angle_beta   90.00
_cell.angle_gamma   90.00
#
_symmetry.space_group_name_H-M   'P 1'
#
loop_
_entity.id
_entity.type
_entity.pdbx_description
1 polymer ?
#
loop_
_entity_poly.entity_id
_entity_poly.type
_entity_poly.pdbx_seq_one_letter_code
_entity_poly.pdbx_strand_id
1 'polypeptide(L)'
;MDLGTGALPSDAASPAIVAGAATGVVPGMAPGLLPVRDVPRASDAARAAALDSINRSSSLRLGWLWEWAKIFQFAVVLFLLVRAFLVEAYKIPSGSMEGTLLVGDFLLVNKLVYGAEVPLTGQHLPRLRAPARGEVVVFQWPSDTRKNFVKRLVGLPGDTLAMRGGTLYVNGEAQEERYVTHTEPGTDPTYEDFRWQRGHVVRTASAAAPAAGFDSLDAAGAIAGAERNPGDHPSRNNWGPLIVPAHSYFVLGDNRDNSLDSRYWGFVPDSLLRGRPMVVYYSYAPDSARRMAWLTAVRWSRLGVRVR
;
A
#
# COMPACT_ATOMS: atom_id res chain seq x y z
N MET A 1 -20.89 -57.86 24.79
CA MET A 1 -20.38 -57.73 26.17
C MET A 1 -19.76 -56.35 26.25
N ASP A 2 -20.21 -55.36 27.02
CA ASP A 2 -21.30 -55.19 27.99
C ASP A 2 -21.31 -53.65 28.26
N LEU A 3 -22.38 -52.92 27.92
CA LEU A 3 -23.35 -52.24 28.83
C LEU A 3 -22.80 -51.45 30.02
N GLY A 4 -23.40 -50.27 30.25
CA GLY A 4 -23.18 -49.37 31.39
C GLY A 4 -23.33 -47.89 31.00
N THR A 5 -24.49 -47.38 30.57
CA THR A 5 -25.61 -46.90 31.41
C THR A 5 -25.18 -46.14 32.67
N GLY A 6 -25.31 -44.81 32.63
CA GLY A 6 -25.25 -43.92 33.78
C GLY A 6 -26.22 -42.76 33.57
N ALA A 7 -27.26 -42.73 34.39
CA ALA A 7 -28.49 -41.95 34.25
C ALA A 7 -28.37 -40.48 34.68
N LEU A 8 -29.35 -39.70 34.23
CA LEU A 8 -29.70 -38.32 34.59
C LEU A 8 -29.99 -38.14 36.10
N PRO A 9 -30.06 -36.88 36.56
CA PRO A 9 -31.38 -36.26 36.82
C PRO A 9 -31.44 -34.81 36.27
N SER A 10 -32.48 -34.35 35.58
CA SER A 10 -33.88 -34.06 35.93
C SER A 10 -34.09 -32.99 37.02
N ASP A 11 -34.71 -31.89 36.58
CA ASP A 11 -35.53 -30.90 37.28
C ASP A 11 -34.89 -29.86 38.23
N ALA A 12 -35.03 -28.60 37.83
CA ALA A 12 -35.13 -27.46 38.74
C ALA A 12 -36.40 -26.68 38.40
N ALA A 13 -37.35 -26.77 39.32
CA ALA A 13 -38.71 -26.30 39.27
C ALA A 13 -38.88 -24.79 39.50
N SER A 14 -40.01 -24.28 39.01
CA SER A 14 -40.65 -23.00 39.33
C SER A 14 -40.78 -22.76 40.84
N PRO A 15 -40.73 -21.50 41.33
CA PRO A 15 -41.02 -21.22 42.73
C PRO A 15 -42.53 -21.15 42.97
N ALA A 16 -43.03 -22.12 43.73
CA ALA A 16 -44.35 -22.08 44.34
C ALA A 16 -44.30 -21.34 45.69
N ILE A 17 -45.38 -20.61 45.93
CA ILE A 17 -45.68 -19.80 47.12
C ILE A 17 -45.82 -20.72 48.34
N VAL A 18 -45.09 -20.44 49.42
CA VAL A 18 -45.29 -21.06 50.73
C VAL A 18 -45.88 -20.03 51.69
N ALA A 19 -47.14 -20.25 52.06
CA ALA A 19 -47.81 -19.59 53.16
C ALA A 19 -47.40 -20.26 54.48
N GLY A 20 -46.74 -19.53 55.37
CA GLY A 20 -46.45 -19.95 56.73
C GLY A 20 -47.58 -19.53 57.66
N ALA A 21 -48.34 -20.50 58.15
CA ALA A 21 -49.24 -20.33 59.29
C ALA A 21 -48.44 -20.42 60.60
N ALA A 22 -48.56 -19.41 61.46
CA ALA A 22 -48.10 -19.47 62.84
C ALA A 22 -49.30 -19.22 63.76
N THR A 23 -49.69 -20.28 64.46
CA THR A 23 -50.65 -20.32 65.56
C THR A 23 -49.99 -19.80 66.84
N GLY A 24 -50.65 -18.85 67.52
CA GLY A 24 -50.29 -18.39 68.85
C GLY A 24 -51.52 -17.83 69.55
N VAL A 25 -52.07 -18.60 70.49
CA VAL A 25 -53.23 -18.26 71.32
C VAL A 25 -52.70 -17.61 72.62
N VAL A 26 -53.18 -16.41 72.96
CA VAL A 26 -53.13 -15.85 74.31
C VAL A 26 -54.50 -15.19 74.60
N PRO A 27 -55.15 -15.44 75.75
CA PRO A 27 -56.52 -15.01 76.00
C PRO A 27 -56.60 -13.68 76.79
N GLY A 28 -57.69 -12.93 76.54
CA GLY A 28 -58.35 -12.10 77.55
C GLY A 28 -57.87 -10.66 77.74
N MET A 29 -58.46 -9.71 77.00
CA MET A 29 -58.77 -8.36 77.47
C MET A 29 -59.79 -7.68 76.51
N ALA A 30 -60.75 -6.94 77.06
CA ALA A 30 -61.90 -6.31 76.37
C ALA A 30 -61.53 -5.29 75.26
N PRO A 31 -62.43 -4.97 74.31
CA PRO A 31 -62.08 -4.31 73.05
C PRO A 31 -61.97 -2.80 73.19
N GLY A 32 -60.75 -2.27 73.10
CA GLY A 32 -60.49 -0.86 72.82
C GLY A 32 -60.15 -0.70 71.33
N LEU A 33 -61.04 -0.06 70.57
CA LEU A 33 -60.77 0.35 69.19
C LEU A 33 -59.57 1.30 69.16
N LEU A 34 -58.41 0.81 68.71
CA LEU A 34 -57.35 1.67 68.19
C LEU A 34 -57.43 1.62 66.66
N PRO A 35 -57.50 2.77 65.96
CA PRO A 35 -57.54 2.78 64.51
C PRO A 35 -56.22 2.23 63.97
N VAL A 36 -56.32 1.18 63.15
CA VAL A 36 -55.24 0.75 62.26
C VAL A 36 -54.85 1.98 61.45
N ARG A 37 -53.62 2.47 61.63
CA ARG A 37 -53.08 3.50 60.74
C ARG A 37 -53.01 2.90 59.35
N ASP A 38 -53.90 3.36 58.48
CA ASP A 38 -53.81 3.13 57.05
C ASP A 38 -52.41 3.56 56.59
N VAL A 39 -51.57 2.58 56.25
CA VAL A 39 -50.39 2.87 55.41
C VAL A 39 -51.01 3.29 54.07
N PRO A 40 -50.87 4.55 53.64
CA PRO A 40 -51.46 4.97 52.39
C PRO A 40 -50.83 4.11 51.30
N ARG A 41 -51.64 3.24 50.67
CA ARG A 41 -51.27 2.63 49.39
C ARG A 41 -51.03 3.81 48.46
N ALA A 42 -49.77 4.04 48.10
CA ALA A 42 -49.41 5.00 47.07
C ALA A 42 -50.38 4.75 45.90
N SER A 43 -51.16 5.78 45.57
CA SER A 43 -52.17 5.68 44.52
C SER A 43 -51.51 5.13 43.25
N ASP A 44 -52.26 4.42 42.42
CA ASP A 44 -51.73 3.96 41.14
C ASP A 44 -51.17 5.13 40.31
N ALA A 45 -51.66 6.35 40.55
CA ALA A 45 -51.09 7.60 40.05
C ALA A 45 -49.69 7.94 40.63
N ALA A 46 -49.44 7.74 41.92
CA ALA A 46 -48.12 7.92 42.52
C ALA A 46 -47.12 6.83 42.07
N ARG A 47 -47.60 5.60 41.87
CA ARG A 47 -46.80 4.53 41.24
C ARG A 47 -46.52 4.80 39.76
N ALA A 48 -47.51 5.28 39.01
CA ALA A 48 -47.35 5.69 37.62
C ALA A 48 -46.40 6.88 37.49
N ALA A 49 -46.47 7.87 38.39
CA ALA A 49 -45.54 9.00 38.42
C ALA A 49 -44.12 8.59 38.81
N ALA A 50 -43.97 7.62 39.72
CA ALA A 50 -42.66 7.03 40.05
C ALA A 50 -42.08 6.28 38.85
N LEU A 51 -42.89 5.51 38.12
CA LEU A 51 -42.47 4.83 36.89
C LEU A 51 -42.14 5.81 35.75
N ASP A 52 -42.88 6.92 35.61
CA ASP A 52 -42.60 8.00 34.66
C ASP A 52 -41.28 8.73 34.97
N SER A 53 -40.96 8.89 36.26
CA SER A 53 -39.68 9.46 36.70
C SER A 53 -38.47 8.56 36.40
N ILE A 54 -38.67 7.24 36.34
CA ILE A 54 -37.65 6.25 35.97
C ILE A 54 -37.48 6.17 34.44
N ASN A 55 -38.57 6.36 33.68
CA ASN A 55 -38.58 6.32 32.22
C ASN A 55 -38.02 7.59 31.56
N ARG A 56 -37.75 8.65 32.35
CA ARG A 56 -37.10 9.89 31.89
C ARG A 56 -35.57 9.79 31.74
N SER A 57 -35.03 8.57 31.64
CA SER A 57 -33.61 8.27 31.45
C SER A 57 -33.22 7.98 29.99
N SER A 58 -34.00 8.49 29.03
CA SER A 58 -33.62 8.58 27.61
C SER A 58 -32.49 9.58 27.33
N SER A 59 -31.90 10.19 28.36
CA SER A 59 -30.68 11.02 28.29
C SER A 59 -29.36 10.21 28.35
N LEU A 60 -29.40 8.93 28.73
CA LEU A 60 -28.19 8.09 28.83
C LEU A 60 -27.69 7.58 27.46
N ARG A 61 -28.58 7.45 26.46
CA ARG A 61 -28.21 6.95 25.12
C ARG A 61 -27.68 8.05 24.19
N LEU A 62 -28.19 9.27 24.32
CA LEU A 62 -27.79 10.40 23.46
C LEU A 62 -26.40 10.96 23.83
N GLY A 63 -26.09 11.06 25.14
CA GLY A 63 -24.75 11.48 25.59
C GLY A 63 -23.67 10.47 25.22
N TRP A 64 -23.97 9.17 25.36
CA TRP A 64 -23.07 8.10 24.96
C TRP A 64 -22.76 8.12 23.46
N LEU A 65 -23.78 8.28 22.61
CA LEU A 65 -23.59 8.42 21.16
C LEU A 65 -22.75 9.65 20.80
N TRP A 66 -22.90 10.75 21.53
CA TRP A 66 -22.12 11.96 21.31
C TRP A 66 -20.63 11.76 21.67
N GLU A 67 -20.34 11.03 22.75
CA GLU A 67 -18.95 10.66 23.09
C GLU A 67 -18.32 9.76 22.02
N TRP A 68 -19.06 8.76 21.51
CA TRP A 68 -18.60 7.96 20.38
C TRP A 68 -18.38 8.78 19.10
N ALA A 69 -19.26 9.75 18.83
CA ALA A 69 -19.13 10.64 17.68
C ALA A 69 -17.85 11.50 17.77
N LYS A 70 -17.50 12.02 18.96
CA LYS A 70 -16.23 12.75 19.18
C LYS A 70 -15.01 11.86 18.89
N ILE A 71 -15.00 10.63 19.40
CA ILE A 71 -13.90 9.68 19.18
C ILE A 71 -13.78 9.35 17.70
N PHE A 72 -14.91 9.07 17.05
CA PHE A 72 -14.95 8.80 15.61
C PHE A 72 -14.46 10.01 14.80
N GLN A 73 -14.90 11.22 15.13
CA GLN A 73 -14.44 12.44 14.49
C GLN A 73 -12.92 12.61 14.67
N PHE A 74 -12.40 12.45 15.88
CA PHE A 74 -10.97 12.54 16.14
C PHE A 74 -10.19 11.48 15.36
N ALA A 75 -10.69 10.24 15.32
CA ALA A 75 -10.09 9.16 14.53
C ALA A 75 -10.09 9.46 13.03
N VAL A 76 -11.17 10.02 12.48
CA VAL A 76 -11.26 10.44 11.08
C VAL A 76 -10.30 11.59 10.80
N VAL A 77 -10.25 12.61 11.65
CA VAL A 77 -9.32 13.75 11.50
C VAL A 77 -7.87 13.27 11.56
N LEU A 78 -7.53 12.43 12.54
CA LEU A 78 -6.21 11.83 12.67
C LEU A 78 -5.87 10.97 11.45
N PHE A 79 -6.80 10.13 10.98
CA PHE A 79 -6.62 9.33 9.78
C PHE A 79 -6.39 10.19 8.54
N LEU A 80 -7.14 11.28 8.36
CA LEU A 80 -6.96 12.22 7.26
C LEU A 80 -5.60 12.93 7.35
N LEU A 81 -5.14 13.28 8.55
CA LEU A 81 -3.83 13.89 8.76
C LEU A 81 -2.70 12.89 8.42
N VAL A 82 -2.79 11.66 8.92
CA VAL A 82 -1.84 10.59 8.59
C VAL A 82 -1.85 10.30 7.09
N ARG A 83 -3.02 10.23 6.46
CA ARG A 83 -3.17 10.02 5.02
C ARG A 83 -2.64 11.17 4.18
N ALA A 84 -2.82 12.41 4.64
CA ALA A 84 -2.33 13.59 3.95
C ALA A 84 -0.80 13.64 3.95
N PHE A 85 -0.18 13.40 5.11
CA PHE A 85 1.25 13.70 5.28
C PHE A 85 2.17 12.48 5.36
N LEU A 86 1.70 11.34 5.88
CA LEU A 86 2.58 10.21 6.20
C LEU A 86 2.50 9.09 5.16
N VAL A 87 1.28 8.66 4.82
CA VAL A 87 1.06 7.37 4.16
C VAL A 87 0.07 7.44 2.99
N GLU A 88 0.44 6.80 1.88
CA GLU A 88 -0.46 6.53 0.76
C GLU A 88 -0.61 5.03 0.50
N ALA A 89 -1.80 4.63 0.06
CA ALA A 89 -2.07 3.28 -0.40
C ALA A 89 -2.11 3.24 -1.94
N TYR A 90 -1.32 2.37 -2.55
CA TYR A 90 -1.30 2.15 -3.99
C TYR A 90 -1.61 0.69 -4.30
N LYS A 91 -2.33 0.45 -5.40
CA LYS A 91 -2.50 -0.89 -5.97
C LYS A 91 -1.58 -1.04 -7.18
N ILE A 92 -0.88 -2.17 -7.30
CA ILE A 92 -0.03 -2.48 -8.45
C ILE A 92 -0.87 -3.09 -9.58
N PRO A 93 -1.01 -2.40 -10.73
CA PRO A 93 -1.85 -2.86 -11.84
C PRO A 93 -1.08 -3.62 -12.92
N SER A 94 0.26 -3.57 -12.93
CA SER A 94 1.10 -4.13 -13.99
C SER A 94 2.31 -4.91 -13.46
N GLY A 95 2.82 -5.83 -14.28
CA GLY A 95 3.90 -6.76 -13.94
C GLY A 95 5.32 -6.21 -14.10
N SER A 96 5.49 -4.91 -14.35
CA SER A 96 6.81 -4.35 -14.66
C SER A 96 7.84 -4.40 -13.52
N MET A 97 7.37 -4.66 -12.31
CA MET A 97 8.19 -4.83 -11.11
C MET A 97 8.18 -6.30 -10.61
N GLU A 98 7.75 -7.25 -11.44
CA GLU A 98 7.76 -8.68 -11.11
C GLU A 98 9.15 -9.15 -10.67
N GLY A 99 9.18 -10.11 -9.75
CA GLY A 99 10.35 -10.42 -8.91
C GLY A 99 10.30 -9.71 -7.56
N THR A 100 9.91 -8.44 -7.54
CA THR A 100 9.79 -7.63 -6.31
C THR A 100 8.33 -7.38 -5.93
N LEU A 101 7.53 -6.88 -6.88
CA LEU A 101 6.12 -6.53 -6.74
C LEU A 101 5.29 -7.27 -7.78
N LEU A 102 4.15 -7.81 -7.35
CA LEU A 102 3.26 -8.58 -8.21
C LEU A 102 1.98 -7.79 -8.51
N VAL A 103 1.38 -8.08 -9.66
CA VAL A 103 0.04 -7.56 -9.98
C VAL A 103 -0.95 -7.99 -8.90
N GLY A 104 -1.71 -7.03 -8.38
CA GLY A 104 -2.65 -7.24 -7.28
C GLY A 104 -2.08 -6.98 -5.88
N ASP A 105 -0.80 -6.61 -5.76
CA ASP A 105 -0.25 -6.10 -4.50
C ASP A 105 -0.78 -4.71 -4.17
N PHE A 106 -0.97 -4.47 -2.87
CA PHE A 106 -1.29 -3.17 -2.31
C PHE A 106 -0.15 -2.70 -1.42
N LEU A 107 0.39 -1.53 -1.73
CA LEU A 107 1.58 -0.97 -1.13
C LEU A 107 1.22 0.14 -0.16
N LEU A 108 1.90 0.15 0.98
CA LEU A 108 1.96 1.28 1.87
C LEU A 108 3.18 2.12 1.51
N VAL A 109 2.98 3.36 1.11
CA VAL A 109 4.01 4.26 0.59
C VAL A 109 4.25 5.40 1.56
N ASN A 110 5.51 5.65 1.90
CA ASN A 110 5.92 6.77 2.73
C ASN A 110 6.12 8.03 1.87
N LYS A 111 5.28 9.05 2.10
CA LYS A 111 5.35 10.34 1.41
C LYS A 111 6.42 11.27 1.99
N LEU A 112 6.70 11.17 3.29
CA LEU A 112 7.59 12.09 3.99
C LEU A 112 9.04 12.03 3.47
N VAL A 113 9.46 10.88 2.95
CA VAL A 113 10.86 10.70 2.51
C VAL A 113 11.22 11.67 1.39
N TYR A 114 10.29 11.98 0.48
CA TYR A 114 10.56 12.79 -0.72
C TYR A 114 9.84 14.15 -0.75
N GLY A 115 9.12 14.50 0.30
CA GLY A 115 8.41 15.79 0.43
C GLY A 115 6.92 15.64 0.17
N ALA A 116 6.16 15.38 1.24
CA ALA A 116 4.71 15.24 1.16
C ALA A 116 4.07 16.55 0.68
N GLU A 117 3.12 16.45 -0.24
CA GLU A 117 2.33 17.59 -0.69
C GLU A 117 1.36 18.00 0.43
N VAL A 118 1.37 19.27 0.79
CA VAL A 118 0.46 19.83 1.76
C VAL A 118 -0.90 20.01 1.07
N PRO A 119 -1.96 19.34 1.56
CA PRO A 119 -3.29 19.49 0.96
C PRO A 119 -3.72 20.96 1.00
N LEU A 120 -4.45 21.38 -0.05
CA LEU A 120 -5.00 22.74 -0.25
C LEU A 120 -3.98 23.83 -0.61
N THR A 121 -2.68 23.65 -0.37
CA THR A 121 -1.67 24.68 -0.66
C THR A 121 -0.78 24.34 -1.85
N GLY A 122 -0.73 23.07 -2.27
CA GLY A 122 0.12 22.61 -3.39
C GLY A 122 1.62 22.72 -3.11
N GLN A 123 2.00 23.07 -1.87
CA GLN A 123 3.39 23.17 -1.45
C GLN A 123 3.90 21.81 -1.01
N HIS A 124 5.17 21.52 -1.29
CA HIS A 124 5.83 20.31 -0.81
C HIS A 124 6.57 20.60 0.49
N LEU A 125 6.44 19.69 1.46
CA LEU A 125 7.28 19.70 2.65
C LEU A 125 8.75 19.44 2.27
N PRO A 126 9.71 19.98 3.05
CA PRO A 126 11.11 19.71 2.81
C PRO A 126 11.38 18.21 2.88
N ARG A 127 12.18 17.74 1.93
CA ARG A 127 12.58 16.34 1.82
C ARG A 127 13.42 15.93 3.04
N LEU A 128 13.10 14.79 3.63
CA LEU A 128 13.86 14.24 4.75
C LEU A 128 15.19 13.60 4.32
N ARG A 129 15.24 12.96 3.15
CA ARG A 129 16.44 12.29 2.64
C ARG A 129 16.43 12.20 1.11
N ALA A 130 17.61 12.33 0.49
CA ALA A 130 17.78 12.05 -0.94
C ALA A 130 17.49 10.57 -1.27
N PRO A 131 16.87 10.27 -2.43
CA PRO A 131 16.75 8.92 -2.96
C PRO A 131 18.12 8.26 -3.08
N ALA A 132 18.18 6.97 -2.79
CA ALA A 132 19.39 6.17 -2.99
C ALA A 132 19.23 5.27 -4.22
N ARG A 133 20.37 4.92 -4.82
CA ARG A 133 20.43 3.90 -5.88
C ARG A 133 19.90 2.58 -5.34
N GLY A 134 19.18 1.85 -6.19
CA GLY A 134 18.56 0.58 -5.89
C GLY A 134 17.22 0.73 -5.19
N GLU A 135 16.77 1.92 -4.79
CA GLU A 135 15.48 2.05 -4.12
C GLU A 135 14.31 1.94 -5.09
N VAL A 136 13.25 1.25 -4.67
CA VAL A 136 11.95 1.32 -5.34
C VAL A 136 11.28 2.64 -5.00
N VAL A 137 10.82 3.37 -6.02
CA VAL A 137 10.21 4.69 -5.89
C VAL A 137 8.86 4.73 -6.60
N VAL A 138 7.92 5.48 -6.02
CA VAL A 138 6.68 5.90 -6.68
C VAL A 138 6.85 7.32 -7.18
N PHE A 139 6.50 7.55 -8.44
CA PHE A 139 6.61 8.85 -9.09
C PHE A 139 5.48 9.06 -10.10
N GLN A 140 5.22 10.32 -10.42
CA GLN A 140 4.33 10.69 -11.51
C GLN A 140 5.04 10.57 -12.86
N TRP A 141 4.40 9.94 -13.84
CA TRP A 141 4.99 9.75 -15.16
C TRP A 141 5.25 11.11 -15.84
N PRO A 142 6.48 11.39 -16.34
CA PRO A 142 6.81 12.71 -16.89
C PRO A 142 5.91 13.17 -18.03
N SER A 143 5.41 12.25 -18.86
CA SER A 143 4.54 12.59 -20.01
C SER A 143 3.07 12.80 -19.63
N ASP A 144 2.61 12.22 -18.50
CA ASP A 144 1.26 12.43 -17.97
C ASP A 144 1.26 12.25 -16.45
N THR A 145 1.32 13.37 -15.73
CA THR A 145 1.45 13.41 -14.27
C THR A 145 0.23 12.89 -13.51
N ARG A 146 -0.87 12.59 -14.23
CA ARG A 146 -2.05 11.93 -13.64
C ARG A 146 -1.80 10.43 -13.40
N LYS A 147 -0.76 9.86 -14.01
CA LYS A 147 -0.41 8.44 -13.87
C LYS A 147 0.77 8.28 -12.93
N ASN A 148 0.61 7.44 -11.91
CA ASN A 148 1.69 7.06 -11.01
C ASN A 148 2.33 5.75 -11.46
N PHE A 149 3.65 5.69 -11.41
CA PHE A 149 4.46 4.54 -11.76
C PHE A 149 5.33 4.13 -10.57
N VAL A 150 5.63 2.83 -10.50
CA VAL A 150 6.55 2.26 -9.53
C VAL A 150 7.69 1.64 -10.29
N LYS A 151 8.92 2.10 -10.02
CA LYS A 151 10.15 1.63 -10.66
C LYS A 151 11.30 1.61 -9.65
N ARG A 152 12.39 0.94 -10.00
CA ARG A 152 13.63 0.99 -9.24
C ARG A 152 14.54 2.11 -9.76
N LEU A 153 15.05 2.91 -8.85
CA LEU A 153 16.01 3.97 -9.14
C LEU A 153 17.38 3.33 -9.39
N VAL A 154 17.89 3.43 -10.60
CA VAL A 154 19.19 2.85 -10.97
C VAL A 154 20.25 3.91 -11.26
N GLY A 155 19.85 5.15 -11.56
CA GLY A 155 20.74 6.28 -11.81
C GLY A 155 20.40 7.51 -10.98
N LEU A 156 21.41 8.06 -10.31
CA LEU A 156 21.39 9.29 -9.55
C LEU A 156 22.01 10.44 -10.39
N PRO A 157 21.74 11.72 -10.04
CA PRO A 157 22.34 12.86 -10.70
C PRO A 157 23.87 12.73 -10.83
N GLY A 158 24.39 12.93 -12.04
CA GLY A 158 25.82 12.86 -12.36
C GLY A 158 26.33 11.47 -12.74
N ASP A 159 25.55 10.40 -12.55
CA ASP A 159 25.96 9.07 -12.98
C ASP A 159 26.03 8.94 -14.51
N THR A 160 26.97 8.13 -14.98
CA THR A 160 27.03 7.65 -16.36
C THR A 160 26.46 6.25 -16.45
N LEU A 161 25.41 6.04 -17.22
CA LEU A 161 24.71 4.77 -17.35
C LEU A 161 24.85 4.19 -18.74
N ALA A 162 25.12 2.89 -18.84
CA ALA A 162 25.08 2.17 -20.11
C ALA A 162 24.45 0.80 -19.90
N MET A 163 23.91 0.21 -20.95
CA MET A 163 23.50 -1.18 -20.96
C MET A 163 24.18 -1.89 -22.12
N ARG A 164 24.76 -3.06 -21.85
CA ARG A 164 25.47 -3.87 -22.85
C ARG A 164 25.04 -5.31 -22.70
N GLY A 165 24.43 -5.89 -23.73
CA GLY A 165 23.89 -7.26 -23.68
C GLY A 165 22.93 -7.50 -22.53
N GLY A 166 22.14 -6.48 -22.14
CA GLY A 166 21.18 -6.54 -21.03
C GLY A 166 21.77 -6.30 -19.63
N THR A 167 23.09 -6.22 -19.50
CA THR A 167 23.75 -5.89 -18.23
C THR A 167 23.85 -4.38 -18.06
N LEU A 168 23.41 -3.86 -16.91
CA LEU A 168 23.53 -2.45 -16.56
C LEU A 168 24.95 -2.14 -16.08
N TYR A 169 25.51 -1.04 -16.58
CA TYR A 169 26.77 -0.45 -16.14
C TYR A 169 26.49 0.94 -15.58
N VAL A 170 27.06 1.23 -14.41
CA VAL A 170 26.99 2.53 -13.75
C VAL A 170 28.41 3.02 -13.53
N ASN A 171 28.73 4.20 -14.04
CA ASN A 171 30.07 4.79 -13.98
C ASN A 171 31.17 3.84 -14.51
N GLY A 172 30.81 2.99 -15.49
CA GLY A 172 31.69 1.98 -16.08
C GLY A 172 31.70 0.63 -15.35
N GLU A 173 31.13 0.52 -14.16
CA GLU A 173 31.09 -0.71 -13.37
C GLU A 173 29.82 -1.51 -13.64
N ALA A 174 29.97 -2.81 -13.95
CA ALA A 174 28.84 -3.72 -14.12
C ALA A 174 28.08 -3.91 -12.79
N GLN A 175 26.75 -3.80 -12.85
CA GLN A 175 25.90 -3.92 -11.67
C GLN A 175 25.38 -5.35 -11.50
N GLU A 176 25.45 -5.88 -10.28
CA GLU A 176 24.83 -7.17 -9.93
C GLU A 176 23.38 -6.96 -9.45
N GLU A 177 22.42 -7.22 -10.34
CA GLU A 177 21.01 -6.89 -10.10
C GLU A 177 20.17 -8.13 -9.79
N ARG A 178 20.34 -8.73 -8.59
CA ARG A 178 19.64 -9.98 -8.20
C ARG A 178 18.11 -9.93 -8.22
N TYR A 179 17.54 -8.72 -8.20
CA TYR A 179 16.09 -8.49 -8.28
C TYR A 179 15.54 -8.52 -9.71
N VAL A 180 16.41 -8.50 -10.72
CA VAL A 180 16.01 -8.46 -12.13
C VAL A 180 15.45 -9.81 -12.56
N THR A 181 14.31 -9.77 -13.24
CA THR A 181 13.69 -10.91 -13.89
C THR A 181 13.58 -10.65 -15.39
N HIS A 182 13.79 -11.71 -16.18
CA HIS A 182 13.65 -11.71 -17.63
C HIS A 182 12.54 -12.69 -18.03
N THR A 183 11.31 -12.19 -18.22
CA THR A 183 10.18 -13.03 -18.62
C THR A 183 10.12 -13.23 -20.14
N GLU A 184 10.78 -12.38 -20.91
CA GLU A 184 10.80 -12.43 -22.39
C GLU A 184 12.22 -12.14 -22.92
N PRO A 185 13.21 -13.02 -22.61
CA PRO A 185 14.61 -12.76 -22.89
C PRO A 185 14.98 -12.81 -24.38
N GLY A 186 14.12 -13.40 -25.23
CA GLY A 186 14.42 -13.68 -26.63
C GLY A 186 14.28 -12.51 -27.60
N THR A 187 13.88 -11.32 -27.12
CA THR A 187 13.64 -10.15 -27.99
C THR A 187 14.47 -8.96 -27.51
N ASP A 188 15.25 -8.32 -28.40
CA ASP A 188 15.86 -7.01 -28.14
C ASP A 188 15.26 -5.98 -29.11
N PRO A 189 14.01 -5.56 -28.89
CA PRO A 189 13.35 -4.65 -29.80
C PRO A 189 14.04 -3.28 -29.76
N THR A 190 14.24 -2.69 -30.93
CA THR A 190 14.55 -1.27 -31.07
C THR A 190 13.24 -0.50 -31.24
N TYR A 191 12.96 0.45 -30.36
CA TYR A 191 11.79 1.32 -30.49
C TYR A 191 12.20 2.73 -30.94
N GLU A 192 11.32 3.41 -31.66
CA GLU A 192 11.51 4.84 -31.95
C GLU A 192 11.62 5.68 -30.67
N ASP A 193 10.96 5.22 -29.61
CA ASP A 193 11.01 5.81 -28.28
C ASP A 193 12.42 5.82 -27.69
N PHE A 194 13.36 5.00 -28.14
CA PHE A 194 14.74 5.05 -27.63
C PHE A 194 15.58 6.16 -28.24
N ARG A 195 15.09 6.83 -29.30
CA ARG A 195 15.89 7.81 -30.06
C ARG A 195 16.25 9.05 -29.25
N TRP A 196 15.49 9.42 -28.21
CA TRP A 196 15.80 10.57 -27.35
C TRP A 196 17.20 10.47 -26.73
N GLN A 197 17.67 9.23 -26.53
CA GLN A 197 18.97 8.93 -25.93
C GLN A 197 20.12 9.53 -26.74
N ARG A 198 20.00 9.61 -28.07
CA ARG A 198 21.04 10.17 -28.96
C ARG A 198 21.44 11.61 -28.60
N GLY A 199 20.51 12.40 -28.04
CA GLY A 199 20.80 13.75 -27.56
C GLY A 199 21.57 13.81 -26.23
N HIS A 200 21.68 12.67 -25.53
CA HIS A 200 22.25 12.55 -24.18
C HIS A 200 23.42 11.56 -24.12
N VAL A 201 23.79 10.94 -25.25
CA VAL A 201 24.96 10.07 -25.33
C VAL A 201 26.21 10.90 -25.09
N VAL A 202 26.99 10.50 -24.09
CA VAL A 202 28.31 11.07 -23.88
C VAL A 202 29.20 10.54 -24.99
N ARG A 203 29.61 11.42 -25.90
CA ARG A 203 30.75 11.15 -26.78
C ARG A 203 32.01 11.17 -25.92
N THR A 204 32.26 10.08 -25.20
CA THR A 204 33.58 9.82 -24.66
C THR A 204 34.53 9.71 -25.85
N ALA A 205 35.76 10.18 -25.70
CA ALA A 205 36.78 10.24 -26.75
C ALA A 205 37.28 8.86 -27.23
N SER A 206 36.43 7.82 -27.19
CA SER A 206 36.59 6.54 -27.89
C SER A 206 36.19 6.63 -29.37
N ALA A 207 36.01 7.84 -29.91
CA ALA A 207 36.14 8.12 -31.34
C ALA A 207 37.62 8.13 -31.81
N ALA A 208 38.53 7.58 -31.01
CA ALA A 208 39.91 7.26 -31.39
C ALA A 208 40.04 5.81 -31.92
N ALA A 209 38.99 5.27 -32.56
CA ALA A 209 39.20 4.14 -33.45
C ALA A 209 40.02 4.67 -34.65
N PRO A 210 41.16 4.04 -34.99
CA PRO A 210 41.98 4.49 -36.11
C PRO A 210 41.11 4.51 -37.38
N ALA A 211 41.35 5.49 -38.24
CA ALA A 211 40.81 5.54 -39.59
C ALA A 211 41.22 4.26 -40.35
N ALA A 212 40.48 3.17 -40.15
CA ALA A 212 40.62 1.96 -40.92
C ALA A 212 40.02 2.23 -42.31
N GLY A 213 40.82 1.89 -43.32
CA GLY A 213 40.59 2.25 -44.71
C GLY A 213 39.20 1.89 -45.24
N PHE A 214 38.72 2.76 -46.11
CA PHE A 214 37.57 2.61 -46.97
C PHE A 214 37.80 1.41 -47.92
N ASP A 215 37.48 0.18 -47.50
CA ASP A 215 37.43 -0.97 -48.44
C ASP A 215 36.66 -2.21 -47.92
N SER A 216 35.87 -2.11 -46.84
CA SER A 216 35.00 -3.22 -46.41
C SER A 216 33.69 -2.72 -45.78
N LEU A 217 32.78 -2.25 -46.62
CA LEU A 217 31.40 -1.95 -46.23
C LEU A 217 30.52 -3.17 -46.54
N ASP A 218 29.74 -3.65 -45.57
CA ASP A 218 28.70 -4.64 -45.80
C ASP A 218 27.55 -4.06 -46.66
N ALA A 219 26.58 -4.90 -47.06
CA ALA A 219 25.43 -4.48 -47.87
C ALA A 219 24.55 -3.39 -47.21
N ALA A 220 24.79 -3.06 -45.94
CA ALA A 220 24.16 -1.98 -45.19
C ALA A 220 25.09 -0.79 -44.92
N GLY A 221 26.30 -0.76 -45.50
CA GLY A 221 27.24 0.34 -45.39
C GLY A 221 28.02 0.40 -44.06
N ALA A 222 28.20 -0.72 -43.35
CA ALA A 222 28.97 -0.77 -42.10
C ALA A 222 30.27 -1.56 -42.22
N ILE A 223 31.29 -1.13 -41.47
CA ILE A 223 32.58 -1.83 -41.36
C ILE A 223 32.35 -3.16 -40.64
N ALA A 224 32.68 -4.28 -41.29
CA ALA A 224 32.63 -5.59 -40.67
C ALA A 224 33.62 -5.67 -39.49
N GLY A 225 33.11 -5.81 -38.27
CA GLY A 225 33.92 -5.95 -37.05
C GLY A 225 34.17 -4.68 -36.24
N ALA A 226 33.66 -3.52 -36.67
CA ALA A 226 33.54 -2.39 -35.76
C ALA A 226 32.35 -2.63 -34.82
N GLU A 227 32.59 -2.77 -33.50
CA GLU A 227 31.51 -2.68 -32.52
C GLU A 227 30.78 -1.35 -32.76
N ARG A 228 29.59 -1.39 -33.36
CA ARG A 228 28.73 -0.21 -33.51
C ARG A 228 28.54 0.37 -32.12
N ASN A 229 28.87 1.65 -31.93
CA ASN A 229 28.63 2.31 -30.66
C ASN A 229 27.15 2.13 -30.30
N PRO A 230 26.80 1.57 -29.12
CA PRO A 230 25.41 1.33 -28.72
C PRO A 230 24.53 2.59 -28.79
N GLY A 231 25.14 3.78 -28.71
CA GLY A 231 24.47 5.07 -28.84
C GLY A 231 23.91 5.40 -30.23
N ASP A 232 24.37 4.77 -31.32
CA ASP A 232 23.91 5.09 -32.67
C ASP A 232 22.54 4.47 -32.99
N HIS A 233 22.28 3.29 -32.43
CA HIS A 233 21.00 2.57 -32.53
C HIS A 233 20.65 1.92 -31.18
N PRO A 234 20.13 2.70 -30.22
CA PRO A 234 19.80 2.16 -28.92
C PRO A 234 18.68 1.12 -29.02
N SER A 235 18.87 0.00 -28.33
CA SER A 235 17.89 -1.07 -28.15
C SER A 235 17.51 -1.19 -26.67
N ARG A 236 16.67 -2.18 -26.32
CA ARG A 236 16.26 -2.41 -24.94
C ARG A 236 17.45 -2.86 -24.09
N ASN A 237 18.33 -3.67 -24.68
CA ASN A 237 19.45 -4.32 -24.01
C ASN A 237 20.82 -3.70 -24.36
N ASN A 238 20.89 -2.74 -25.27
CA ASN A 238 22.12 -2.07 -25.68
C ASN A 238 21.91 -0.56 -25.86
N TRP A 239 22.41 0.25 -24.93
CA TRP A 239 22.25 1.71 -24.96
C TRP A 239 23.30 2.46 -24.11
N GLY A 240 23.35 3.78 -24.29
CA GLY A 240 24.28 4.67 -23.60
C GLY A 240 25.69 4.67 -24.19
N PRO A 241 26.67 5.28 -23.50
CA PRO A 241 26.59 5.86 -22.16
C PRO A 241 25.78 7.17 -22.10
N LEU A 242 24.94 7.33 -21.07
CA LEU A 242 24.11 8.51 -20.81
C LEU A 242 24.49 9.13 -19.46
N ILE A 243 24.64 10.46 -19.37
CA ILE A 243 24.78 11.14 -18.07
C ILE A 243 23.39 11.51 -17.54
N VAL A 244 23.14 11.17 -16.28
CA VAL A 244 21.93 11.59 -15.56
C VAL A 244 22.04 13.08 -15.22
N PRO A 245 21.12 13.95 -15.70
CA PRO A 245 21.15 15.36 -15.40
C PRO A 245 21.00 15.67 -13.90
N ALA A 246 21.38 16.89 -13.52
CA ALA A 246 21.07 17.41 -12.19
C ALA A 246 19.55 17.36 -11.92
N HIS A 247 19.16 17.13 -10.67
CA HIS A 247 17.75 17.06 -10.23
C HIS A 247 16.89 16.04 -11.00
N SER A 248 17.51 15.00 -11.54
CA SER A 248 16.83 13.96 -12.31
C SER A 248 17.34 12.58 -11.93
N TYR A 249 16.53 11.56 -12.19
CA TYR A 249 16.88 10.16 -11.93
C TYR A 249 16.63 9.31 -13.17
N PHE A 250 17.31 8.18 -13.24
CA PHE A 250 17.03 7.13 -14.22
C PHE A 250 16.43 5.92 -13.49
N VAL A 251 15.27 5.46 -13.94
CA VAL A 251 14.54 4.38 -13.30
C VAL A 251 14.29 3.22 -14.26
N LEU A 252 14.36 1.99 -13.76
CA LEU A 252 14.11 0.76 -14.52
C LEU A 252 13.08 -0.11 -13.81
N GLY A 253 12.34 -0.91 -14.57
CA GLY A 253 11.55 -2.01 -13.99
C GLY A 253 12.43 -3.19 -13.61
N ASP A 254 11.99 -3.96 -12.61
CA ASP A 254 12.65 -5.19 -12.21
C ASP A 254 12.38 -6.32 -13.22
N ASN A 255 11.19 -6.34 -13.84
CA ASN A 255 10.95 -7.15 -15.03
C ASN A 255 11.46 -6.38 -16.27
N ARG A 256 12.71 -6.65 -16.66
CA ARG A 256 13.44 -5.83 -17.66
C ARG A 256 12.86 -5.92 -19.05
N ASP A 257 12.23 -7.04 -19.36
CA ASP A 257 11.69 -7.30 -20.68
C ASP A 257 10.27 -6.74 -20.82
N ASN A 258 9.52 -6.68 -19.72
CA ASN A 258 8.13 -6.20 -19.67
C ASN A 258 7.99 -4.91 -18.83
N SER A 259 8.82 -3.91 -19.14
CA SER A 259 8.80 -2.62 -18.42
C SER A 259 8.97 -1.45 -19.36
N LEU A 260 7.90 -0.66 -19.51
CA LEU A 260 8.01 0.73 -19.93
C LEU A 260 8.62 1.52 -18.76
N ASP A 261 9.82 2.06 -18.97
CA ASP A 261 10.64 2.78 -17.98
C ASP A 261 11.52 3.87 -18.63
N SER A 262 12.55 4.39 -17.93
CA SER A 262 13.37 5.50 -18.43
C SER A 262 14.07 5.23 -19.76
N ARG A 263 14.20 3.97 -20.20
CA ARG A 263 14.68 3.66 -21.56
C ARG A 263 13.81 4.31 -22.63
N TYR A 264 12.49 4.35 -22.41
CA TYR A 264 11.47 4.79 -23.37
C TYR A 264 11.18 6.29 -23.31
N TRP A 265 11.23 6.90 -22.13
CA TRP A 265 10.81 8.30 -21.93
C TRP A 265 11.86 9.20 -21.29
N GLY A 266 13.03 8.66 -20.95
CA GLY A 266 14.11 9.43 -20.34
C GLY A 266 14.01 9.60 -18.83
N PHE A 267 14.62 10.67 -18.36
CA PHE A 267 14.84 10.89 -16.93
C PHE A 267 13.56 11.31 -16.20
N VAL A 268 13.51 10.99 -14.91
CA VAL A 268 12.44 11.39 -14.00
C VAL A 268 12.91 12.58 -13.17
N PRO A 269 12.34 13.78 -13.34
CA PRO A 269 12.65 14.93 -12.51
C PRO A 269 12.37 14.66 -11.03
N ASP A 270 13.19 15.26 -10.17
CA ASP A 270 13.11 15.10 -8.72
C ASP A 270 11.76 15.52 -8.12
N SER A 271 11.12 16.52 -8.74
CA SER A 271 9.80 17.04 -8.34
C SER A 271 8.64 16.06 -8.58
N LEU A 272 8.85 15.04 -9.42
CA LEU A 272 7.82 14.03 -9.72
C LEU A 272 7.85 12.84 -8.78
N LEU A 273 8.85 12.73 -7.90
CA LEU A 273 8.87 11.70 -6.88
C LEU A 273 7.72 11.92 -5.88
N ARG A 274 7.04 10.84 -5.50
CA ARG A 274 5.87 10.88 -4.61
C ARG A 274 6.06 10.11 -3.32
N GLY A 275 6.88 9.06 -3.34
CA GLY A 275 7.18 8.34 -2.11
C GLY A 275 7.97 7.06 -2.32
N ARG A 276 8.34 6.44 -1.21
CA ARG A 276 9.01 5.14 -1.18
C ARG A 276 8.04 4.07 -0.69
N PRO A 277 7.75 3.02 -1.48
CA PRO A 277 7.02 1.86 -0.97
C PRO A 277 7.76 1.21 0.19
N MET A 278 7.04 0.90 1.26
CA MET A 278 7.60 0.30 2.47
C MET A 278 7.24 -1.18 2.58
N VAL A 279 5.95 -1.50 2.44
CA VAL A 279 5.41 -2.83 2.73
C VAL A 279 4.21 -3.15 1.85
N VAL A 280 4.07 -4.42 1.50
CA VAL A 280 2.84 -4.96 0.90
C VAL A 280 1.86 -5.27 2.04
N TYR A 281 0.79 -4.47 2.18
CA TYR A 281 -0.19 -4.65 3.26
C TYR A 281 -1.39 -5.50 2.86
N TYR A 282 -1.53 -5.84 1.58
CA TYR A 282 -2.54 -6.75 1.07
C TYR A 282 -2.14 -7.21 -0.34
N SER A 283 -2.54 -8.41 -0.74
CA SER A 283 -2.20 -8.95 -2.07
C SER A 283 -3.21 -10.02 -2.48
N TYR A 284 -3.61 -10.02 -3.74
CA TYR A 284 -4.47 -11.05 -4.31
C TYR A 284 -4.04 -11.37 -5.75
N ALA A 285 -4.50 -12.50 -6.28
CA ALA A 285 -4.29 -12.91 -7.67
C ALA A 285 -5.46 -12.43 -8.55
N PRO A 286 -5.30 -11.35 -9.34
CA PRO A 286 -6.40 -10.78 -10.14
C PRO A 286 -6.78 -11.64 -11.34
N ASP A 287 -5.87 -12.49 -11.79
CA ASP A 287 -6.00 -13.49 -12.87
C ASP A 287 -6.68 -14.78 -12.41
N SER A 288 -6.98 -14.93 -11.12
CA SER A 288 -7.63 -16.13 -10.59
C SER A 288 -9.07 -16.27 -11.11
N ALA A 289 -9.40 -17.47 -11.61
CA ALA A 289 -10.76 -17.83 -12.01
C ALA A 289 -11.77 -17.93 -10.84
N ARG A 290 -11.31 -17.78 -9.58
CA ARG A 290 -12.18 -17.86 -8.41
C ARG A 290 -13.13 -16.65 -8.33
N ARG A 291 -14.40 -16.91 -7.99
CA ARG A 291 -15.37 -15.84 -7.73
C ARG A 291 -14.88 -14.97 -6.57
N MET A 292 -15.00 -13.64 -6.72
CA MET A 292 -14.49 -12.67 -5.76
C MET A 292 -13.00 -12.89 -5.44
N ALA A 293 -12.15 -13.03 -6.46
CA ALA A 293 -10.73 -13.32 -6.33
C ALA A 293 -9.99 -12.40 -5.32
N TRP A 294 -10.44 -11.15 -5.17
CA TRP A 294 -9.91 -10.26 -4.13
C TRP A 294 -10.08 -10.86 -2.72
N LEU A 295 -11.19 -11.52 -2.39
CA LEU A 295 -11.36 -12.22 -1.10
C LEU A 295 -10.86 -13.67 -1.11
N THR A 296 -10.97 -14.37 -2.24
CA THR A 296 -10.80 -15.83 -2.30
C THR A 296 -9.46 -16.31 -2.85
N ALA A 297 -8.70 -15.40 -3.48
CA ALA A 297 -7.38 -15.65 -4.04
C ALA A 297 -6.33 -14.71 -3.41
N VAL A 298 -6.46 -14.48 -2.10
CA VAL A 298 -5.50 -13.69 -1.31
C VAL A 298 -4.16 -14.41 -1.23
N ARG A 299 -3.07 -13.69 -1.51
CA ARG A 299 -1.70 -14.19 -1.41
C ARG A 299 -1.14 -13.89 -0.02
N TRP A 300 -1.50 -14.72 0.97
CA TRP A 300 -1.13 -14.49 2.38
C TRP A 300 0.38 -14.38 2.63
N SER A 301 1.21 -15.09 1.85
CA SER A 301 2.67 -15.02 1.93
C SER A 301 3.27 -13.66 1.55
N ARG A 302 2.51 -12.81 0.84
CA ARG A 302 2.94 -11.47 0.45
C ARG A 302 2.69 -10.44 1.55
N LEU A 303 1.83 -10.75 2.53
CA LEU A 303 1.47 -9.81 3.58
C LEU A 303 2.69 -9.47 4.45
N GLY A 304 3.00 -8.18 4.61
CA GLY A 304 4.13 -7.73 5.41
C GLY A 304 5.50 -7.79 4.71
N VAL A 305 5.55 -8.21 3.44
CA VAL A 305 6.79 -8.18 2.65
C VAL A 305 7.28 -6.75 2.53
N ARG A 306 8.51 -6.51 2.99
CA ARG A 306 9.17 -5.20 2.89
C ARG A 306 9.67 -4.99 1.47
N VAL A 307 9.36 -3.85 0.89
CA VAL A 307 9.87 -3.46 -0.43
C VAL A 307 11.29 -2.94 -0.26
N ARG A 308 12.25 -3.59 -0.94
CA ARG A 308 13.66 -3.21 -0.96
C ARG A 308 14.13 -2.99 -2.38
#